data_AF-A0A0P0GHS0-F1
#
_entry.id   AF-A0A0P0GHS0-F1
#
_cell.length_a   1.000
_cell.length_b   1.000
_cell.length_c   1.000
_cell.angle_alpha   90.00
_cell.angle_beta   90.00
_cell.angle_gamma   90.00
#
_symmetry.space_group_name_H-M   'P 1'
#
loop_
_entity.id
_entity.type
_entity.pdbx_description
1 polymer ?
#
loop_
_entity_poly.entity_id
_entity_poly.type
_entity_poly.pdbx_seq_one_letter_code
_entity_poly.pdbx_strand_id
1 'polypeptide(L)'
;MKKIFLLTTLLYAACWQAEAQYVSKAWVSDQKDGTYINPVLHADYSDPDVCAAGEDFYMTASSFGCAPGLPILHSKDLVNWKYVGYALKQIEPIEFFNAPQHGKGVWAPSIRHHNGEFYIYWGDPDHGIFMVKTKDPAGEWEKPILVKAGRGMIDPAPLWDEDGKVYLVHAWAGSRAALNSVITICEMNAEGTKVISDPVLVFDGNDGINHTIEGPKLYKRNGYYYIFAPAGGVATGWQLVLRSQNIYGPYEKKIVMAQGSTDINGPHQGAWVDTQTEESWFVHFQDKAMYGRVVHLNPMKWVNDWPVIGEDKDGDGCGEPVTRYKKPNVGKNYPVETPADSDEFNTRQLGLQWEWHANYQDTFGYTSDLGFIRIYGHILSENFVNFWEVPNLLLQKFMAEEFTATTKLKVSAKMDGQQSGLIVMGWDYCYLGVEKEGDKFILKQVTCKDAEQKIPETVTRLAELPASRKYEAGLFPNYERDIYLRVKIEKGGICHFYYSLDGKKYKAIGMPFTARQGKWIGAKVGLFSTTPYGKERGWVDADWFHIDK
;
A
#
# COMPACT_ATOMS: atom_id res chain seq x y z
N MET A 1 -28.36 38.21 -51.06
CA MET A 1 -28.31 37.29 -49.91
C MET A 1 -27.02 36.47 -49.96
N LYS A 2 -26.02 36.82 -49.14
CA LYS A 2 -24.94 35.91 -48.72
C LYS A 2 -24.57 36.31 -47.29
N LYS A 3 -24.97 35.49 -46.32
CA LYS A 3 -24.56 35.63 -44.91
C LYS A 3 -23.19 34.94 -44.78
N ILE A 4 -22.20 35.70 -44.32
CA ILE A 4 -20.90 35.17 -43.90
C ILE A 4 -21.04 34.85 -42.41
N PHE A 5 -20.97 33.57 -42.06
CA PHE A 5 -20.84 33.10 -40.69
C PHE A 5 -19.35 33.06 -40.36
N LEU A 6 -18.90 33.89 -39.42
CA LEU A 6 -17.58 33.75 -38.80
C LEU A 6 -17.72 32.70 -37.69
N LEU A 7 -17.06 31.54 -37.86
CA LEU A 7 -16.84 30.59 -36.77
C LEU A 7 -15.65 31.09 -35.95
N THR A 8 -15.89 31.53 -34.72
CA THR A 8 -14.85 31.68 -33.69
C THR A 8 -14.65 30.34 -32.99
N THR A 9 -13.57 29.63 -33.32
CA THR A 9 -13.09 28.48 -32.55
C THR A 9 -12.34 28.97 -31.31
N LEU A 10 -12.94 28.82 -30.13
CA LEU A 10 -12.21 28.90 -28.86
C LEU A 10 -11.32 27.66 -28.72
N LEU A 11 -10.01 27.84 -28.83
CA LEU A 11 -9.01 26.85 -28.42
C LEU A 11 -8.93 26.84 -26.88
N TYR A 12 -9.51 25.82 -26.25
CA TYR A 12 -9.18 25.47 -24.87
C TYR A 12 -7.76 24.88 -24.86
N ALA A 13 -6.77 25.69 -24.53
CA ALA A 13 -5.45 25.18 -24.14
C ALA A 13 -5.58 24.61 -22.72
N ALA A 14 -5.69 23.28 -22.62
CA ALA A 14 -5.47 22.60 -21.36
C ALA A 14 -3.98 22.69 -21.03
N CYS A 15 -3.62 23.55 -20.07
CA CYS A 15 -2.29 23.53 -19.48
C CYS A 15 -2.14 22.23 -18.67
N TRP A 16 -1.55 21.22 -19.28
CA TRP A 16 -0.95 20.11 -18.52
C TRP A 16 0.27 20.69 -17.80
N GLN A 17 0.14 20.98 -16.50
CA GLN A 17 1.33 21.14 -15.68
C GLN A 17 2.00 19.77 -15.64
N ALA A 18 3.18 19.65 -16.27
CA ALA A 18 4.05 18.53 -16.00
C ALA A 18 4.36 18.56 -14.50
N GLU A 19 3.86 17.58 -13.75
CA GLU A 19 4.27 17.41 -12.36
C GLU A 19 5.78 17.26 -12.32
N ALA A 20 6.43 18.09 -11.50
CA ALA A 20 7.87 18.04 -11.36
C ALA A 20 8.27 16.67 -10.79
N GLN A 21 9.35 16.11 -11.33
CA GLN A 21 9.96 14.88 -10.86
C GLN A 21 10.23 14.97 -9.34
N TYR A 22 9.68 14.02 -8.57
CA TYR A 22 9.80 13.99 -7.12
C TYR A 22 10.89 13.01 -6.67
N VAL A 23 11.66 13.42 -5.65
CA VAL A 23 12.68 12.57 -5.00
C VAL A 23 12.55 12.75 -3.50
N SER A 24 12.27 11.66 -2.81
CA SER A 24 12.11 11.60 -1.35
C SER A 24 13.44 11.92 -0.68
N LYS A 25 13.35 12.54 0.50
CA LYS A 25 14.52 12.80 1.34
C LYS A 25 14.83 11.65 2.30
N ALA A 26 13.89 10.74 2.52
CA ALA A 26 14.02 9.63 3.47
C ALA A 26 14.71 8.41 2.83
N TRP A 27 14.26 8.02 1.63
CA TRP A 27 14.78 6.84 0.91
C TRP A 27 14.90 7.07 -0.59
N VAL A 28 16.05 6.66 -1.16
CA VAL A 28 16.33 6.63 -2.60
C VAL A 28 17.17 5.38 -2.89
N SER A 29 16.66 4.47 -3.71
CA SER A 29 17.33 3.20 -4.06
C SER A 29 18.38 3.36 -5.17
N ASP A 30 18.14 4.24 -6.14
CA ASP A 30 19.09 4.55 -7.22
C ASP A 30 20.34 5.28 -6.68
N GLN A 31 21.51 4.69 -6.93
CA GLN A 31 22.79 5.17 -6.40
C GLN A 31 23.49 6.18 -7.33
N LYS A 32 22.89 6.50 -8.48
CA LYS A 32 23.42 7.43 -9.51
C LYS A 32 24.78 7.03 -10.10
N ASP A 33 25.20 5.79 -9.88
CA ASP A 33 26.47 5.21 -10.34
C ASP A 33 26.25 4.01 -11.28
N GLY A 34 25.00 3.79 -11.75
CA GLY A 34 24.60 2.64 -12.55
C GLY A 34 24.18 1.42 -11.72
N THR A 35 24.13 1.54 -10.40
CA THR A 35 23.65 0.51 -9.47
C THR A 35 22.45 0.98 -8.65
N TYR A 36 21.77 0.04 -8.00
CA TYR A 36 20.71 0.28 -7.02
C TYR A 36 20.98 -0.49 -5.72
N ILE A 37 20.35 -0.07 -4.63
CA ILE A 37 20.27 -0.84 -3.39
C ILE A 37 18.84 -1.31 -3.14
N ASN A 38 18.72 -2.51 -2.56
CA ASN A 38 17.47 -3.02 -2.05
C ASN A 38 17.22 -2.54 -0.60
N PRO A 39 15.95 -2.36 -0.19
CA PRO A 39 14.74 -2.48 -1.02
C PRO A 39 14.61 -1.34 -2.05
N VAL A 40 14.16 -1.65 -3.27
CA VAL A 40 13.86 -0.62 -4.28
C VAL A 40 12.70 0.30 -3.84
N LEU A 41 11.80 -0.21 -2.99
CA LEU A 41 10.79 0.57 -2.28
C LEU A 41 10.78 0.19 -0.80
N HIS A 42 11.20 1.11 0.07
CA HIS A 42 11.28 0.89 1.53
C HIS A 42 9.97 1.23 2.26
N ALA A 43 8.85 0.86 1.66
CA ALA A 43 7.51 1.05 2.23
C ALA A 43 6.66 -0.20 2.01
N ASP A 44 5.56 -0.29 2.74
CA ASP A 44 4.65 -1.44 2.70
C ASP A 44 3.85 -1.55 1.39
N TYR A 45 4.50 -2.05 0.35
CA TYR A 45 3.86 -2.55 -0.87
C TYR A 45 3.81 -4.07 -0.84
N SER A 46 3.31 -4.57 0.29
CA SER A 46 2.64 -5.84 0.47
C SER A 46 2.20 -6.53 -0.81
N ASP A 47 2.71 -7.74 -1.06
CA ASP A 47 2.27 -8.61 -2.16
C ASP A 47 2.42 -7.98 -3.56
N PRO A 48 3.59 -7.40 -3.92
CA PRO A 48 3.72 -6.68 -5.17
C PRO A 48 3.60 -7.64 -6.36
N ASP A 49 2.87 -7.24 -7.38
CA ASP A 49 2.90 -7.88 -8.70
C ASP A 49 3.18 -6.80 -9.75
N VAL A 50 4.01 -7.15 -10.73
CA VAL A 50 4.48 -6.25 -11.79
C VAL A 50 4.10 -6.84 -13.14
N CYS A 51 3.63 -6.00 -14.05
CA CYS A 51 3.51 -6.36 -15.46
C CYS A 51 4.28 -5.37 -16.33
N ALA A 52 4.92 -5.89 -17.38
CA ALA A 52 5.50 -5.09 -18.44
C ALA A 52 4.45 -4.85 -19.54
N ALA A 53 4.45 -3.64 -20.10
CA ALA A 53 3.69 -3.25 -21.28
C ALA A 53 4.56 -2.38 -22.18
N GLY A 54 5.26 -3.00 -23.13
CA GLY A 54 6.24 -2.31 -23.96
C GLY A 54 7.49 -1.91 -23.16
N GLU A 55 7.80 -0.61 -23.09
CA GLU A 55 8.91 -0.06 -22.29
C GLU A 55 8.49 0.34 -20.87
N ASP A 56 7.26 0.04 -20.47
CA ASP A 56 6.67 0.48 -19.21
C ASP A 56 6.46 -0.69 -18.26
N PHE A 57 6.72 -0.47 -16.97
CA PHE A 57 6.45 -1.41 -15.89
C PHE A 57 5.40 -0.81 -14.96
N TYR A 58 4.37 -1.58 -14.66
CA TYR A 58 3.32 -1.20 -13.72
C TYR A 58 3.29 -2.19 -12.57
N MET A 59 3.26 -1.68 -11.34
CA MET A 59 3.16 -2.47 -10.12
C MET A 59 1.84 -2.16 -9.42
N THR A 60 1.21 -3.21 -8.88
CA THR A 60 0.15 -3.08 -7.87
C THR A 60 0.52 -3.87 -6.62
N ALA A 61 -0.12 -3.55 -5.49
CA ALA A 61 0.09 -4.20 -4.20
C ALA A 61 -1.23 -4.34 -3.43
N SER A 62 -1.25 -5.16 -2.39
CA SER A 62 -2.39 -5.28 -1.47
C SER A 62 -2.67 -3.94 -0.79
N SER A 63 -3.96 -3.63 -0.60
CA SER A 63 -4.42 -2.46 0.17
C SER A 63 -5.28 -2.85 1.37
N PHE A 64 -5.67 -4.13 1.47
CA PHE A 64 -6.59 -4.63 2.49
C PHE A 64 -7.87 -3.78 2.53
N GLY A 65 -8.25 -3.29 3.71
CA GLY A 65 -9.42 -2.43 3.91
C GLY A 65 -9.11 -0.93 3.80
N CYS A 66 -7.88 -0.55 3.44
CA CYS A 66 -7.53 0.85 3.23
C CYS A 66 -8.00 1.31 1.85
N ALA A 67 -8.50 2.55 1.75
CA ALA A 67 -9.03 3.14 0.53
C ALA A 67 -8.37 4.50 0.23
N PRO A 68 -8.09 4.85 -1.03
CA PRO A 68 -8.28 4.03 -2.24
C PRO A 68 -7.41 2.76 -2.22
N GLY A 69 -7.82 1.74 -2.99
CA GLY A 69 -7.22 0.41 -2.98
C GLY A 69 -6.53 0.04 -4.28
N LEU A 70 -5.66 -0.98 -4.22
CA LEU A 70 -4.78 -1.38 -5.34
C LEU A 70 -3.97 -0.18 -5.90
N PRO A 71 -2.97 0.33 -5.15
CA PRO A 71 -2.12 1.42 -5.62
C PRO A 71 -1.42 1.01 -6.92
N ILE A 72 -1.37 1.91 -7.90
CA ILE A 72 -0.68 1.70 -9.16
C ILE A 72 0.58 2.56 -9.17
N LEU A 73 1.72 1.87 -9.31
CA LEU A 73 3.02 2.49 -9.48
C LEU A 73 3.55 2.23 -10.89
N HIS A 74 4.28 3.19 -11.42
CA HIS A 74 4.89 3.15 -12.73
C HIS A 74 6.41 3.28 -12.64
N SER A 75 7.11 2.52 -13.45
CA SER A 75 8.55 2.61 -13.65
C SER A 75 8.93 2.39 -15.11
N LYS A 76 10.09 2.91 -15.48
CA LYS A 76 10.76 2.67 -16.76
C LYS A 76 12.02 1.81 -16.63
N ASP A 77 12.47 1.52 -15.41
CA ASP A 77 13.73 0.81 -15.14
C ASP A 77 13.69 -0.15 -13.94
N LEU A 78 12.50 -0.42 -13.39
CA LEU A 78 12.22 -1.25 -12.21
C LEU A 78 12.84 -0.75 -10.89
N VAL A 79 13.57 0.37 -10.90
CA VAL A 79 14.26 0.93 -9.73
C VAL A 79 13.61 2.22 -9.28
N ASN A 80 13.34 3.12 -10.23
CA ASN A 80 12.72 4.41 -10.02
C ASN A 80 11.22 4.29 -10.26
N TRP A 81 10.43 4.50 -9.21
CA TRP A 81 8.98 4.30 -9.21
C TRP A 81 8.26 5.57 -8.80
N LYS A 82 7.07 5.79 -9.37
CA LYS A 82 6.13 6.83 -8.93
C LYS A 82 4.72 6.30 -8.84
N TYR A 83 3.88 6.95 -8.03
CA TYR A 83 2.44 6.73 -8.08
C TYR A 83 1.87 7.25 -9.41
N VAL A 84 0.91 6.53 -9.97
CA VAL A 84 0.11 6.99 -11.12
C VAL A 84 -1.39 6.87 -10.90
N GLY A 85 -1.82 6.18 -9.85
CA GLY A 85 -3.23 6.11 -9.48
C GLY A 85 -3.54 4.96 -8.52
N TYR A 86 -4.82 4.62 -8.46
CA TYR A 86 -5.35 3.47 -7.72
C TYR A 86 -6.42 2.81 -8.59
N ALA A 87 -6.46 1.48 -8.61
CA ALA A 87 -7.50 0.78 -9.38
C ALA A 87 -8.87 0.82 -8.69
N LEU A 88 -8.91 1.00 -7.36
CA LEU A 88 -10.15 1.06 -6.60
C LEU A 88 -10.29 2.41 -5.89
N LYS A 89 -11.35 3.16 -6.23
CA LYS A 89 -11.76 4.33 -5.44
C LYS A 89 -12.36 3.92 -4.09
N GLN A 90 -13.04 2.77 -4.06
CA GLN A 90 -13.68 2.17 -2.90
C GLN A 90 -13.46 0.66 -2.92
N ILE A 91 -13.29 0.07 -1.74
CA ILE A 91 -13.16 -1.37 -1.54
C ILE A 91 -14.55 -2.00 -1.53
N GLU A 92 -14.72 -3.08 -2.29
CA GLU A 92 -15.94 -3.87 -2.35
C GLU A 92 -15.93 -4.99 -1.29
N PRO A 93 -17.08 -5.33 -0.67
CA PRO A 93 -18.38 -4.66 -0.78
C PRO A 93 -18.42 -3.31 -0.05
N ILE A 94 -18.87 -2.25 -0.74
CA ILE A 94 -18.77 -0.85 -0.26
C ILE A 94 -19.27 -0.67 1.18
N GLU A 95 -20.47 -1.14 1.52
CA GLU A 95 -21.06 -0.93 2.86
C GLU A 95 -20.26 -1.58 3.99
N PHE A 96 -19.61 -2.71 3.71
CA PHE A 96 -18.79 -3.41 4.71
C PHE A 96 -17.49 -2.66 5.00
N PHE A 97 -16.92 -2.03 3.96
CA PHE A 97 -15.68 -1.27 4.04
C PHE A 97 -15.88 0.24 4.27
N ASN A 98 -17.12 0.72 4.42
CA ASN A 98 -17.42 2.06 4.95
C ASN A 98 -16.99 2.21 6.43
N ALA A 99 -16.67 1.10 7.11
CA ALA A 99 -16.06 1.06 8.43
C ALA A 99 -14.68 0.37 8.37
N PRO A 100 -13.79 0.59 9.35
CA PRO A 100 -12.48 -0.07 9.36
C PRO A 100 -12.58 -1.59 9.41
N GLN A 101 -11.92 -2.26 8.46
CA GLN A 101 -11.86 -3.71 8.37
C GLN A 101 -10.39 -4.17 8.31
N HIS A 102 -9.70 -4.02 9.43
CA HIS A 102 -8.26 -4.33 9.57
C HIS A 102 -7.93 -5.75 9.07
N GLY A 103 -7.02 -5.84 8.10
CA GLY A 103 -6.52 -7.09 7.53
C GLY A 103 -7.51 -7.87 6.65
N LYS A 104 -8.60 -7.27 6.20
CA LYS A 104 -9.59 -7.87 5.26
C LYS A 104 -9.59 -7.13 3.93
N GLY A 105 -10.39 -7.56 2.96
CA GLY A 105 -10.54 -6.88 1.67
C GLY A 105 -9.48 -7.31 0.68
N VAL A 106 -8.78 -6.36 0.08
CA VAL A 106 -7.84 -6.60 -1.02
C VAL A 106 -6.55 -7.26 -0.51
N TRP A 107 -6.49 -8.60 -0.58
CA TRP A 107 -5.25 -9.36 -0.40
C TRP A 107 -4.48 -9.45 -1.73
N ALA A 108 -3.42 -10.26 -1.75
CA ALA A 108 -2.47 -10.44 -2.85
C ALA A 108 -3.08 -10.28 -4.25
N PRO A 109 -2.77 -9.19 -4.96
CA PRO A 109 -3.25 -8.98 -6.30
C PRO A 109 -2.35 -9.67 -7.33
N SER A 110 -2.88 -9.87 -8.54
CA SER A 110 -2.09 -10.12 -9.74
C SER A 110 -2.48 -9.17 -10.86
N ILE A 111 -1.50 -8.49 -11.47
CA ILE A 111 -1.69 -7.60 -12.60
C ILE A 111 -1.18 -8.25 -13.90
N ARG A 112 -1.98 -8.20 -14.96
CA ARG A 112 -1.62 -8.73 -16.28
C ARG A 112 -2.00 -7.73 -17.38
N HIS A 113 -1.14 -7.61 -18.39
CA HIS A 113 -1.45 -6.90 -19.62
C HIS A 113 -1.79 -7.94 -20.70
N HIS A 114 -3.01 -7.87 -21.23
CA HIS A 114 -3.51 -8.80 -22.23
C HIS A 114 -4.41 -8.05 -23.23
N ASN A 115 -4.18 -8.24 -24.53
CA ASN A 115 -4.96 -7.62 -25.60
C ASN A 115 -5.15 -6.09 -25.48
N GLY A 116 -4.13 -5.37 -25.00
CA GLY A 116 -4.17 -3.92 -24.85
C GLY A 116 -4.94 -3.41 -23.62
N GLU A 117 -5.32 -4.30 -22.71
CA GLU A 117 -5.95 -3.97 -21.43
C GLU A 117 -5.12 -4.51 -20.27
N PHE A 118 -5.20 -3.84 -19.14
CA PHE A 118 -4.64 -4.25 -17.86
C PHE A 118 -5.75 -4.84 -17.00
N TYR A 119 -5.48 -5.99 -16.42
CA TYR A 119 -6.40 -6.71 -15.53
C TYR A 119 -5.72 -6.88 -14.18
N ILE A 120 -6.42 -6.57 -13.09
CA ILE A 120 -5.99 -6.90 -11.74
C ILE A 120 -6.99 -7.86 -11.13
N TYR A 121 -6.52 -9.01 -10.64
CA TYR A 121 -7.31 -9.96 -9.86
C TYR A 121 -6.82 -9.93 -8.41
N TRP A 122 -7.72 -10.07 -7.44
CA TRP A 122 -7.34 -10.20 -6.03
C TRP A 122 -8.29 -11.14 -5.30
N GLY A 123 -7.78 -11.74 -4.23
CA GLY A 123 -8.60 -12.46 -3.27
C GLY A 123 -9.12 -11.51 -2.20
N ASP A 124 -10.41 -11.61 -1.89
CA ASP A 124 -10.95 -11.24 -0.58
C ASP A 124 -11.30 -12.56 0.13
N PRO A 125 -10.55 -12.98 1.16
CA PRO A 125 -10.80 -14.25 1.83
C PRO A 125 -12.21 -14.38 2.42
N ASP A 126 -12.90 -13.27 2.64
CA ASP A 126 -14.23 -13.24 3.24
C ASP A 126 -15.35 -13.25 2.18
N HIS A 127 -15.09 -12.83 0.92
CA HIS A 127 -16.11 -12.67 -0.12
C HIS A 127 -15.85 -13.42 -1.45
N GLY A 128 -14.59 -13.67 -1.80
CA GLY A 128 -14.20 -14.43 -2.99
C GLY A 128 -13.13 -13.76 -3.83
N ILE A 129 -13.04 -14.13 -5.11
CA ILE A 129 -12.08 -13.56 -6.06
C ILE A 129 -12.76 -12.46 -6.86
N PHE A 130 -12.15 -11.29 -6.88
CA PHE A 130 -12.58 -10.15 -7.68
C PHE A 130 -11.57 -9.83 -8.77
N MET A 131 -12.02 -9.07 -9.77
CA MET A 131 -11.14 -8.48 -10.76
C MET A 131 -11.59 -7.07 -11.18
N VAL A 132 -10.67 -6.28 -11.71
CA VAL A 132 -10.93 -4.98 -12.32
C VAL A 132 -10.02 -4.78 -13.53
N LYS A 133 -10.41 -3.97 -14.52
CA LYS A 133 -9.59 -3.71 -15.70
C LYS A 133 -9.63 -2.26 -16.20
N THR A 134 -8.65 -1.91 -17.02
CA THR A 134 -8.56 -0.63 -17.73
C THR A 134 -7.69 -0.74 -18.99
N LYS A 135 -7.76 0.27 -19.86
CA LYS A 135 -6.81 0.47 -20.97
C LYS A 135 -5.63 1.37 -20.58
N ASP A 136 -5.79 2.19 -19.56
CA ASP A 136 -4.78 3.14 -19.08
C ASP A 136 -4.62 2.99 -17.56
N PRO A 137 -3.52 2.39 -17.07
CA PRO A 137 -3.29 2.19 -15.63
C PRO A 137 -3.26 3.48 -14.81
N ALA A 138 -2.94 4.62 -15.43
CA ALA A 138 -2.95 5.94 -14.80
C ALA A 138 -4.34 6.63 -14.88
N GLY A 139 -5.27 6.03 -15.63
CA GLY A 139 -6.61 6.54 -15.83
C GLY A 139 -7.65 5.92 -14.90
N GLU A 140 -8.89 5.97 -15.36
CA GLU A 140 -10.01 5.36 -14.66
C GLU A 140 -10.06 3.85 -14.90
N TRP A 141 -10.36 3.11 -13.84
CA TRP A 141 -10.58 1.67 -13.89
C TRP A 141 -12.07 1.37 -13.92
N GLU A 142 -12.44 0.26 -14.56
CA GLU A 142 -13.83 -0.21 -14.61
C GLU A 142 -14.34 -0.59 -13.21
N LYS A 143 -15.64 -0.90 -13.10
CA LYS A 143 -16.19 -1.40 -11.83
C LYS A 143 -15.66 -2.82 -11.54
N PRO A 144 -15.32 -3.15 -10.29
CA PRO A 144 -14.97 -4.51 -9.90
C PRO A 144 -16.02 -5.55 -10.27
N ILE A 145 -15.56 -6.73 -10.67
CA ILE A 145 -16.39 -7.91 -10.95
C ILE A 145 -16.03 -9.01 -9.96
N LEU A 146 -17.03 -9.60 -9.30
CA LEU A 146 -16.86 -10.80 -8.50
C LEU A 146 -16.78 -12.02 -9.43
N VAL A 147 -15.56 -12.49 -9.69
CA VAL A 147 -15.25 -13.59 -10.62
C VAL A 147 -15.70 -14.93 -10.05
N LYS A 148 -15.50 -15.13 -8.73
CA LYS A 148 -15.88 -16.34 -8.01
C LYS A 148 -16.22 -16.01 -6.56
N ALA A 149 -17.49 -16.09 -6.20
CA ALA A 149 -17.94 -15.95 -4.82
C ALA A 149 -17.48 -17.14 -3.96
N GLY A 150 -17.13 -16.89 -2.70
CA GLY A 150 -16.80 -17.93 -1.73
C GLY A 150 -15.90 -17.43 -0.61
N ARG A 151 -15.37 -18.34 0.21
CA ARG A 151 -14.51 -17.98 1.34
C ARG A 151 -13.17 -18.71 1.26
N GLY A 152 -12.12 -18.01 1.65
CA GLY A 152 -10.76 -18.50 1.79
C GLY A 152 -9.99 -18.67 0.49
N MET A 153 -10.53 -18.31 -0.68
CA MET A 153 -9.75 -18.26 -1.91
C MET A 153 -8.87 -16.99 -1.90
N ILE A 154 -7.57 -17.16 -2.09
CA ILE A 154 -6.59 -16.07 -2.04
C ILE A 154 -5.62 -16.15 -3.21
N ASP A 155 -4.91 -15.05 -3.42
CA ASP A 155 -3.77 -14.96 -4.33
C ASP A 155 -4.05 -15.43 -5.78
N PRO A 156 -5.15 -14.97 -6.42
CA PRO A 156 -5.49 -15.38 -7.76
C PRO A 156 -4.52 -14.80 -8.81
N ALA A 157 -4.15 -15.60 -9.80
CA ALA A 157 -3.43 -15.13 -10.98
C ALA A 157 -3.99 -15.77 -12.26
N PRO A 158 -4.42 -14.97 -13.25
CA PRO A 158 -4.94 -15.49 -14.51
C PRO A 158 -3.81 -15.80 -15.51
N LEU A 159 -4.09 -16.70 -16.44
CA LEU A 159 -3.31 -16.93 -17.65
C LEU A 159 -4.27 -17.10 -18.83
N TRP A 160 -4.17 -16.21 -19.82
CA TRP A 160 -4.77 -16.41 -21.14
C TRP A 160 -3.79 -17.24 -21.95
N ASP A 161 -4.17 -18.47 -22.28
CA ASP A 161 -3.28 -19.41 -22.94
C ASP A 161 -3.47 -19.43 -24.47
N GLU A 162 -2.43 -19.89 -25.15
CA GLU A 162 -2.38 -20.07 -26.60
C GLU A 162 -3.32 -21.18 -27.09
N ASP A 163 -3.78 -22.07 -26.20
CA ASP A 163 -4.81 -23.08 -26.50
C ASP A 163 -6.23 -22.48 -26.64
N GLY A 164 -6.38 -21.17 -26.41
CA GLY A 164 -7.64 -20.43 -26.47
C GLY A 164 -8.47 -20.48 -25.20
N LYS A 165 -7.96 -21.10 -24.13
CA LYS A 165 -8.58 -21.12 -22.80
C LYS A 165 -7.96 -20.08 -21.89
N VAL A 166 -8.67 -19.82 -20.79
CA VAL A 166 -8.20 -18.94 -19.73
C VAL A 166 -8.20 -19.73 -18.43
N TYR A 167 -7.08 -19.72 -17.73
CA TYR A 167 -6.89 -20.44 -16.48
C TYR A 167 -6.74 -19.44 -15.34
N LEU A 168 -7.20 -19.82 -14.15
CA LEU A 168 -7.03 -19.06 -12.91
C LEU A 168 -6.39 -19.98 -11.87
N VAL A 169 -5.14 -19.69 -11.49
CA VAL A 169 -4.52 -20.31 -10.32
C VAL A 169 -4.90 -19.52 -9.08
N HIS A 170 -5.09 -20.18 -7.94
CA HIS A 170 -5.23 -19.53 -6.65
C HIS A 170 -4.81 -20.46 -5.50
N ALA A 171 -4.55 -19.87 -4.34
CA ALA A 171 -4.27 -20.58 -3.09
C ALA A 171 -5.48 -20.51 -2.14
N TRP A 172 -5.30 -21.04 -0.92
CA TRP A 172 -6.33 -21.11 0.11
C TRP A 172 -5.85 -20.60 1.47
N ALA A 173 -6.64 -19.72 2.09
CA ALA A 173 -6.40 -19.20 3.42
C ALA A 173 -7.00 -20.12 4.49
N GLY A 174 -6.13 -20.76 5.28
CA GLY A 174 -6.52 -21.64 6.38
C GLY A 174 -7.43 -20.96 7.41
N SER A 175 -7.24 -19.65 7.62
CA SER A 175 -8.06 -18.85 8.53
C SER A 175 -9.54 -18.76 8.16
N ARG A 176 -9.92 -18.99 6.89
CA ARG A 176 -11.31 -18.92 6.41
C ARG A 176 -11.83 -20.25 5.86
N ALA A 177 -10.97 -21.02 5.21
CA ALA A 177 -11.34 -22.29 4.58
C ALA A 177 -10.98 -23.53 5.41
N ALA A 178 -10.20 -23.39 6.51
CA ALA A 178 -9.56 -24.52 7.19
C ALA A 178 -8.73 -25.41 6.24
N LEU A 179 -8.27 -24.82 5.13
CA LEU A 179 -7.46 -25.41 4.08
C LEU A 179 -6.40 -24.39 3.68
N ASN A 180 -5.13 -24.81 3.64
CA ASN A 180 -3.98 -24.01 3.22
C ASN A 180 -2.87 -24.90 2.66
N SER A 181 -1.81 -24.26 2.18
CA SER A 181 -0.65 -24.94 1.58
C SER A 181 -1.02 -25.80 0.36
N VAL A 182 -2.05 -25.41 -0.39
CA VAL A 182 -2.50 -26.10 -1.59
C VAL A 182 -2.75 -25.10 -2.70
N ILE A 183 -2.40 -25.48 -3.93
CA ILE A 183 -2.58 -24.67 -5.13
C ILE A 183 -3.59 -25.36 -6.04
N THR A 184 -4.60 -24.61 -6.47
CA THR A 184 -5.66 -25.10 -7.35
C THR A 184 -5.77 -24.25 -8.62
N ILE A 185 -6.20 -24.88 -9.71
CA ILE A 185 -6.47 -24.21 -11.00
C ILE A 185 -7.92 -24.43 -11.41
N CYS A 186 -8.57 -23.37 -11.91
CA CYS A 186 -9.87 -23.43 -12.58
C CYS A 186 -9.76 -22.92 -14.02
N GLU A 187 -10.68 -23.33 -14.89
CA GLU A 187 -10.93 -22.65 -16.17
C GLU A 187 -11.86 -21.44 -15.96
N MET A 188 -11.65 -20.39 -16.76
CA MET A 188 -12.51 -19.21 -16.85
C MET A 188 -13.12 -19.08 -18.25
N ASN A 189 -14.16 -18.26 -18.36
CA ASN A 189 -14.62 -17.80 -19.67
C ASN A 189 -13.53 -16.99 -20.39
N ALA A 190 -13.67 -16.82 -21.71
CA ALA A 190 -12.70 -16.12 -22.55
C ALA A 190 -12.45 -14.67 -22.09
N GLU A 191 -13.49 -14.01 -21.56
CA GLU A 191 -13.38 -12.64 -21.03
C GLU A 191 -12.63 -12.55 -19.69
N GLY A 192 -12.38 -13.69 -19.01
CA GLY A 192 -11.74 -13.74 -17.69
C GLY A 192 -12.65 -13.29 -16.52
N THR A 193 -13.92 -13.02 -16.78
CA THR A 193 -14.83 -12.44 -15.78
C THR A 193 -15.53 -13.46 -14.89
N LYS A 194 -15.39 -14.76 -15.15
CA LYS A 194 -16.08 -15.82 -14.41
C LYS A 194 -15.36 -17.16 -14.49
N VAL A 195 -15.26 -17.86 -13.36
CA VAL A 195 -14.84 -19.28 -13.31
C VAL A 195 -15.95 -20.19 -13.84
N ILE A 196 -15.60 -21.12 -14.73
CA ILE A 196 -16.54 -22.02 -15.43
C ILE A 196 -16.29 -23.52 -15.18
N SER A 197 -15.25 -23.88 -14.42
CA SER A 197 -14.97 -25.26 -14.01
C SER A 197 -14.89 -25.41 -12.49
N ASP A 198 -14.90 -26.65 -12.03
CA ASP A 198 -14.47 -26.99 -10.68
C ASP A 198 -12.95 -26.80 -10.53
N PRO A 199 -12.45 -26.52 -9.30
CA PRO A 199 -11.02 -26.40 -9.04
C PRO A 199 -10.33 -27.77 -9.11
N VAL A 200 -9.17 -27.81 -9.75
CA VAL A 200 -8.27 -28.96 -9.81
C VAL A 200 -7.06 -28.70 -8.91
N LEU A 201 -6.79 -29.60 -7.96
CA LEU A 201 -5.57 -29.55 -7.14
C LEU A 201 -4.36 -29.87 -8.01
N VAL A 202 -3.41 -28.93 -8.10
CA VAL A 202 -2.19 -29.11 -8.91
C VAL A 202 -0.94 -29.26 -8.06
N PHE A 203 -0.98 -28.82 -6.80
CA PHE A 203 0.11 -29.01 -5.84
C PHE A 203 -0.40 -29.01 -4.40
N ASP A 204 0.09 -29.98 -3.61
CA ASP A 204 -0.15 -30.06 -2.17
C ASP A 204 1.19 -29.91 -1.43
N GLY A 205 1.35 -28.78 -0.74
CA GLY A 205 2.51 -28.42 0.06
C GLY A 205 2.47 -28.98 1.48
N ASN A 206 1.45 -29.75 1.86
CA ASN A 206 1.41 -30.46 3.15
C ASN A 206 2.30 -31.72 3.15
N ASP A 207 3.47 -31.62 2.51
CA ASP A 207 4.47 -32.68 2.36
C ASP A 207 5.54 -32.67 3.47
N GLY A 208 5.35 -31.82 4.49
CA GLY A 208 6.29 -31.61 5.60
C GLY A 208 7.40 -30.60 5.30
N ILE A 209 7.48 -30.06 4.08
CA ILE A 209 8.52 -29.11 3.66
C ILE A 209 7.87 -27.81 3.17
N ASN A 210 6.97 -27.88 2.17
CA ASN A 210 6.42 -26.75 1.43
C ASN A 210 5.12 -26.20 2.02
N HIS A 211 5.00 -26.27 3.35
CA HIS A 211 3.90 -25.66 4.08
C HIS A 211 3.81 -24.16 3.79
N THR A 212 2.60 -23.59 3.86
CA THR A 212 2.35 -22.19 3.51
C THR A 212 2.76 -21.87 2.06
N ILE A 213 2.69 -22.85 1.15
CA ILE A 213 2.74 -22.53 -0.27
C ILE A 213 1.52 -21.69 -0.65
N GLU A 214 1.77 -20.48 -1.10
CA GLU A 214 0.76 -19.47 -1.44
C GLU A 214 1.31 -18.49 -2.48
N GLY A 215 0.63 -17.37 -2.72
CA GLY A 215 1.08 -16.33 -3.64
C GLY A 215 1.30 -16.77 -5.11
N PRO A 216 0.58 -17.76 -5.68
CA PRO A 216 0.92 -18.30 -6.99
C PRO A 216 0.79 -17.26 -8.10
N LYS A 217 1.84 -17.11 -8.90
CA LYS A 217 1.81 -16.41 -10.19
C LYS A 217 2.00 -17.41 -11.32
N LEU A 218 1.03 -17.46 -12.23
CA LEU A 218 1.00 -18.38 -13.35
C LEU A 218 1.60 -17.74 -14.61
N TYR A 219 2.49 -18.48 -15.28
CA TYR A 219 3.15 -18.08 -16.53
C TYR A 219 3.27 -19.28 -17.47
N LYS A 220 3.57 -19.01 -18.74
CA LYS A 220 3.95 -20.03 -19.73
C LYS A 220 5.21 -19.61 -20.47
N ARG A 221 6.16 -20.53 -20.61
CA ARG A 221 7.42 -20.31 -21.33
C ARG A 221 7.96 -21.64 -21.87
N ASN A 222 8.44 -21.66 -23.11
CA ASN A 222 9.09 -22.83 -23.72
C ASN A 222 8.29 -24.15 -23.59
N GLY A 223 6.96 -24.08 -23.77
CA GLY A 223 6.08 -25.26 -23.68
C GLY A 223 5.81 -25.74 -22.25
N TYR A 224 6.26 -25.01 -21.23
CA TYR A 224 5.95 -25.28 -19.83
C TYR A 224 5.06 -24.20 -19.22
N TYR A 225 4.16 -24.63 -18.35
CA TYR A 225 3.48 -23.79 -17.36
C TYR A 225 4.36 -23.69 -16.12
N TYR A 226 4.51 -22.47 -15.60
CA TYR A 226 5.23 -22.18 -14.37
C TYR A 226 4.28 -21.58 -13.34
N ILE A 227 4.38 -22.05 -12.10
CA ILE A 227 3.73 -21.42 -10.95
C ILE A 227 4.85 -20.96 -10.01
N PHE A 228 5.04 -19.65 -9.92
CA PHE A 228 5.91 -19.06 -8.90
C PHE A 228 5.08 -18.90 -7.64
N ALA A 229 5.37 -19.68 -6.61
CA ALA A 229 4.60 -19.69 -5.37
C ALA A 229 5.58 -19.90 -4.20
N PRO A 230 5.90 -18.87 -3.41
CA PRO A 230 6.76 -19.04 -2.23
C PRO A 230 6.17 -20.05 -1.25
N ALA A 231 7.02 -20.66 -0.41
CA ALA A 231 6.63 -21.59 0.64
C ALA A 231 7.54 -21.43 1.87
N GLY A 232 7.20 -22.05 3.00
CA GLY A 232 7.98 -22.00 4.24
C GLY A 232 7.66 -20.80 5.15
N GLY A 233 6.60 -20.06 4.84
CA GLY A 233 6.11 -18.92 5.61
C GLY A 233 6.70 -17.57 5.20
N VAL A 234 5.97 -16.50 5.51
CA VAL A 234 6.27 -15.14 5.04
C VAL A 234 7.67 -14.66 5.47
N ALA A 235 8.07 -14.85 6.72
CA ALA A 235 9.34 -14.36 7.25
C ALA A 235 10.50 -15.36 7.13
N THR A 236 10.21 -16.65 6.95
CA THR A 236 11.18 -17.75 7.07
C THR A 236 11.34 -18.56 5.79
N GLY A 237 10.51 -18.28 4.79
CA GLY A 237 10.36 -19.10 3.60
C GLY A 237 11.39 -18.87 2.51
N TRP A 238 11.05 -19.38 1.33
CA TRP A 238 11.85 -19.34 0.12
C TRP A 238 10.93 -19.22 -1.10
N GLN A 239 11.50 -18.82 -2.23
CA GLN A 239 10.80 -18.83 -3.51
C GLN A 239 10.85 -20.23 -4.12
N LEU A 240 9.70 -20.92 -4.13
CA LEU A 240 9.50 -22.16 -4.84
C LEU A 240 8.90 -21.86 -6.23
N VAL A 241 9.34 -22.62 -7.23
CA VAL A 241 8.75 -22.61 -8.58
C VAL A 241 8.33 -24.02 -8.93
N LEU A 242 7.11 -24.13 -9.44
CA LEU A 242 6.55 -25.36 -9.97
C LEU A 242 6.57 -25.27 -11.51
N ARG A 243 6.87 -26.36 -12.21
CA ARG A 243 6.84 -26.43 -13.67
C ARG A 243 6.18 -27.71 -14.19
N SER A 244 5.34 -27.62 -15.23
CA SER A 244 4.78 -28.78 -15.93
C SER A 244 4.48 -28.47 -17.41
N GLN A 245 4.46 -29.49 -18.28
CA GLN A 245 3.97 -29.34 -19.66
C GLN A 245 2.43 -29.42 -19.76
N ASN A 246 1.76 -29.86 -18.70
CA ASN A 246 0.32 -29.90 -18.59
C ASN A 246 -0.13 -28.91 -17.51
N ILE A 247 -1.11 -28.05 -17.80
CA ILE A 247 -1.65 -27.07 -16.84
C ILE A 247 -2.17 -27.72 -15.56
N TYR A 248 -2.62 -28.98 -15.64
CA TYR A 248 -3.08 -29.74 -14.46
C TYR A 248 -2.00 -30.63 -13.83
N GLY A 249 -0.75 -30.51 -14.29
CA GLY A 249 0.38 -31.26 -13.76
C GLY A 249 0.53 -32.69 -14.32
N PRO A 250 1.34 -33.53 -13.64
CA PRO A 250 2.02 -33.25 -12.39
C PRO A 250 3.09 -32.16 -12.55
N TYR A 251 3.28 -31.35 -11.52
CA TYR A 251 4.30 -30.30 -11.49
C TYR A 251 5.59 -30.81 -10.83
N GLU A 252 6.72 -30.59 -11.51
CA GLU A 252 8.04 -30.61 -10.88
C GLU A 252 8.21 -29.36 -10.01
N LYS A 253 9.01 -29.44 -8.94
CA LYS A 253 9.25 -28.30 -8.03
C LYS A 253 10.74 -28.05 -7.83
N LYS A 254 11.12 -26.78 -7.71
CA LYS A 254 12.48 -26.36 -7.36
C LYS A 254 12.45 -25.10 -6.48
N ILE A 255 13.29 -25.07 -5.45
CA ILE A 255 13.60 -23.85 -4.72
C ILE A 255 14.60 -23.06 -5.56
N VAL A 256 14.23 -21.84 -5.96
CA VAL A 256 15.01 -21.04 -6.92
C VAL A 256 15.66 -19.80 -6.30
N MET A 257 15.23 -19.44 -5.08
CA MET A 257 15.85 -18.42 -4.25
C MET A 257 15.50 -18.62 -2.78
N ALA A 258 16.47 -18.41 -1.91
CA ALA A 258 16.31 -18.47 -0.46
C ALA A 258 17.16 -17.37 0.20
N GLN A 259 16.94 -17.08 1.49
CA GLN A 259 17.71 -16.05 2.21
C GLN A 259 19.23 -16.28 2.11
N GLY A 260 19.67 -17.53 2.27
CA GLY A 260 21.08 -17.90 2.24
C GLY A 260 21.91 -17.11 3.25
N SER A 261 23.00 -16.49 2.80
CA SER A 261 23.91 -15.68 3.63
C SER A 261 23.47 -14.21 3.84
N THR A 262 22.33 -13.81 3.28
CA THR A 262 21.87 -12.41 3.26
C THR A 262 21.03 -12.04 4.50
N ASP A 263 20.79 -10.75 4.70
CA ASP A 263 19.85 -10.21 5.69
C ASP A 263 18.43 -10.01 5.14
N ILE A 264 18.16 -10.50 3.92
CA ILE A 264 16.88 -10.43 3.24
C ILE A 264 16.14 -11.76 3.48
N ASN A 265 15.48 -11.83 4.63
CA ASN A 265 14.76 -13.02 5.07
C ASN A 265 13.48 -13.26 4.26
N GLY A 266 13.10 -14.53 4.15
CA GLY A 266 11.81 -14.94 3.58
C GLY A 266 11.48 -14.26 2.25
N PRO A 267 12.31 -14.39 1.19
CA PRO A 267 11.95 -13.84 -0.11
C PRO A 267 10.62 -14.46 -0.55
N HIS A 268 9.59 -13.62 -0.61
CA HIS A 268 8.21 -14.06 -0.72
C HIS A 268 7.49 -13.23 -1.77
N GLN A 269 6.63 -13.92 -2.52
CA GLN A 269 5.61 -13.44 -3.47
C GLN A 269 6.00 -12.23 -4.33
N GLY A 270 5.93 -12.44 -5.64
CA GLY A 270 6.47 -11.48 -6.56
C GLY A 270 6.17 -11.76 -8.01
N ALA A 271 6.78 -10.96 -8.88
CA ALA A 271 6.60 -11.00 -10.32
C ALA A 271 7.92 -11.28 -11.02
N TRP A 272 7.89 -12.23 -11.96
CA TRP A 272 8.90 -12.32 -13.00
C TRP A 272 8.53 -11.33 -14.11
N VAL A 273 9.49 -10.53 -14.52
CA VAL A 273 9.36 -9.53 -15.57
C VAL A 273 10.61 -9.54 -16.45
N ASP A 274 10.42 -9.44 -17.76
CA ASP A 274 11.51 -9.23 -18.72
C ASP A 274 11.58 -7.75 -19.12
N THR A 275 12.80 -7.23 -19.26
CA THR A 275 13.01 -5.93 -19.89
C THR A 275 12.86 -6.02 -21.40
N GLN A 276 12.69 -4.89 -22.07
CA GLN A 276 12.72 -4.79 -23.53
C GLN A 276 14.07 -5.18 -24.15
N THR A 277 15.13 -5.34 -23.33
CA THR A 277 16.42 -5.89 -23.77
C THR A 277 16.59 -7.36 -23.36
N GLU A 278 15.49 -8.05 -23.04
CA GLU A 278 15.44 -9.48 -22.74
C GLU A 278 16.20 -9.90 -21.48
N GLU A 279 16.44 -8.98 -20.53
CA GLU A 279 16.91 -9.35 -19.19
C GLU A 279 15.73 -9.75 -18.31
N SER A 280 15.79 -10.92 -17.68
CA SER A 280 14.80 -11.35 -16.70
C SER A 280 15.12 -10.82 -15.31
N TRP A 281 14.10 -10.35 -14.61
CA TRP A 281 14.17 -9.83 -13.24
C TRP A 281 13.03 -10.38 -12.40
N PHE A 282 13.24 -10.41 -11.09
CA PHE A 282 12.22 -10.81 -10.13
C PHE A 282 12.02 -9.72 -9.08
N VAL A 283 10.79 -9.22 -8.99
CA VAL A 283 10.35 -8.27 -7.96
C VAL A 283 9.63 -9.06 -6.88
N HIS A 284 9.97 -8.91 -5.61
CA HIS A 284 9.31 -9.61 -4.50
C HIS A 284 9.30 -8.74 -3.24
N PHE A 285 8.70 -9.21 -2.15
CA PHE A 285 8.78 -8.50 -0.87
C PHE A 285 9.63 -9.22 0.20
N GLN A 286 10.03 -8.44 1.21
CA GLN A 286 10.58 -8.90 2.50
C GLN A 286 9.68 -8.37 3.63
N ASP A 287 9.28 -9.22 4.59
CA ASP A 287 8.61 -8.75 5.81
C ASP A 287 9.60 -8.10 6.78
N LYS A 288 9.41 -6.81 7.05
CA LYS A 288 10.20 -6.01 7.99
C LYS A 288 9.34 -5.43 9.11
N ALA A 289 8.37 -6.21 9.59
CA ALA A 289 7.55 -5.89 10.76
C ALA A 289 6.88 -4.51 10.65
N MET A 290 7.23 -3.54 11.50
CA MET A 290 6.58 -2.22 11.53
C MET A 290 6.76 -1.42 10.24
N TYR A 291 7.78 -1.71 9.42
CA TYR A 291 7.93 -1.08 8.11
C TYR A 291 7.03 -1.73 7.04
N GLY A 292 6.36 -2.82 7.41
CA GLY A 292 5.55 -3.65 6.53
C GLY A 292 6.42 -4.50 5.61
N ARG A 293 5.89 -4.76 4.42
CA ARG A 293 6.50 -5.63 3.41
C ARG A 293 7.14 -4.77 2.32
N VAL A 294 8.46 -4.64 2.40
CA VAL A 294 9.27 -3.78 1.52
C VAL A 294 9.62 -4.50 0.22
N VAL A 295 9.82 -3.77 -0.88
CA VAL A 295 9.98 -4.37 -2.22
C VAL A 295 11.44 -4.50 -2.59
N HIS A 296 11.83 -5.70 -3.03
CA HIS A 296 13.15 -6.05 -3.50
C HIS A 296 13.12 -6.38 -4.99
N LEU A 297 14.20 -6.03 -5.70
CA LEU A 297 14.44 -6.40 -7.10
C LEU A 297 15.69 -7.28 -7.16
N ASN A 298 15.60 -8.43 -7.83
CA ASN A 298 16.71 -9.35 -8.02
C ASN A 298 16.92 -9.69 -9.50
N PRO A 299 18.19 -9.86 -9.93
CA PRO A 299 18.47 -10.41 -11.25
C PRO A 299 17.94 -11.83 -11.35
N MET A 300 17.48 -12.24 -12.52
CA MET A 300 17.03 -13.61 -12.78
C MET A 300 17.63 -14.12 -14.09
N LYS A 301 18.03 -15.40 -14.10
CA LYS A 301 18.50 -16.08 -15.31
C LYS A 301 17.79 -17.43 -15.46
N TRP A 302 17.72 -17.90 -16.69
CA TRP A 302 17.18 -19.22 -17.02
C TRP A 302 18.32 -20.22 -17.25
N VAL A 303 18.30 -21.34 -16.53
CA VAL A 303 19.26 -22.44 -16.67
C VAL A 303 18.47 -23.73 -16.81
N ASN A 304 18.59 -24.43 -17.94
CA ASN A 304 17.84 -25.65 -18.23
C ASN A 304 16.32 -25.50 -18.01
N ASP A 305 15.77 -24.38 -18.48
CA ASP A 305 14.37 -23.98 -18.32
C ASP A 305 13.89 -23.87 -16.85
N TRP A 306 14.81 -23.65 -15.91
CA TRP A 306 14.52 -23.25 -14.53
C TRP A 306 14.99 -21.83 -14.24
N PRO A 307 14.23 -21.02 -13.49
CA PRO A 307 14.72 -19.76 -12.95
C PRO A 307 15.84 -20.00 -11.95
N VAL A 308 16.82 -19.10 -11.93
CA VAL A 308 17.75 -18.89 -10.83
C VAL A 308 17.70 -17.41 -10.51
N ILE A 309 17.24 -17.06 -9.31
CA ILE A 309 16.95 -15.68 -8.92
C ILE A 309 17.96 -15.23 -7.86
N GLY A 310 18.54 -14.04 -8.04
CA GLY A 310 19.60 -13.53 -7.18
C GLY A 310 20.99 -14.04 -7.58
N GLU A 311 21.92 -14.00 -6.64
CA GLU A 311 23.28 -14.52 -6.82
C GLU A 311 23.36 -15.99 -6.39
N ASP A 312 23.70 -16.86 -7.34
CA ASP A 312 23.91 -18.30 -7.13
C ASP A 312 25.41 -18.60 -7.22
N LYS A 313 26.10 -18.49 -6.08
CA LYS A 313 27.58 -18.55 -6.00
C LYS A 313 28.11 -19.98 -5.98
N ASP A 314 27.35 -20.93 -5.47
CA ASP A 314 27.71 -22.35 -5.39
C ASP A 314 27.19 -23.18 -6.56
N GLY A 315 26.26 -22.63 -7.37
CA GLY A 315 25.82 -23.21 -8.63
C GLY A 315 24.77 -24.31 -8.47
N ASP A 316 24.07 -24.36 -7.33
CA ASP A 316 23.00 -25.34 -7.09
C ASP A 316 21.66 -24.94 -7.77
N GLY A 317 21.61 -23.70 -8.27
CA GLY A 317 20.45 -23.10 -8.92
C GLY A 317 19.38 -22.59 -7.96
N CYS A 318 19.74 -22.31 -6.72
CA CYS A 318 19.00 -21.55 -5.72
C CYS A 318 19.82 -20.30 -5.35
N GLY A 319 19.46 -19.14 -5.89
CA GLY A 319 20.22 -17.91 -5.60
C GLY A 319 19.86 -17.26 -4.27
N GLU A 320 20.66 -16.27 -3.89
CA GLU A 320 20.46 -15.42 -2.71
C GLU A 320 20.08 -13.99 -3.14
N PRO A 321 19.16 -13.31 -2.43
CA PRO A 321 18.79 -11.93 -2.73
C PRO A 321 19.98 -10.96 -2.69
N VAL A 322 19.98 -9.95 -3.55
CA VAL A 322 21.07 -8.97 -3.62
C VAL A 322 20.75 -7.73 -2.79
N THR A 323 21.71 -7.23 -2.00
CA THR A 323 21.58 -5.93 -1.31
C THR A 323 21.89 -4.76 -2.25
N ARG A 324 22.85 -4.93 -3.17
CA ARG A 324 23.24 -3.94 -4.18
C ARG A 324 23.53 -4.65 -5.49
N TYR A 325 23.05 -4.12 -6.61
CA TYR A 325 23.29 -4.71 -7.92
C TYR A 325 23.26 -3.66 -9.04
N LYS A 326 23.74 -4.03 -10.23
CA LYS A 326 23.65 -3.18 -11.42
C LYS A 326 22.18 -2.96 -11.77
N LYS A 327 21.81 -1.75 -12.20
CA LYS A 327 20.45 -1.48 -12.69
C LYS A 327 20.10 -2.36 -13.91
N PRO A 328 18.82 -2.73 -14.07
CA PRO A 328 18.33 -3.39 -15.28
C PRO A 328 18.76 -2.65 -16.55
N ASN A 329 19.19 -3.40 -17.56
CA ASN A 329 19.38 -2.85 -18.89
C ASN A 329 18.00 -2.63 -19.52
N VAL A 330 17.66 -1.36 -19.72
CA VAL A 330 16.44 -0.92 -20.42
C VAL A 330 16.80 -0.05 -21.63
N GLY A 331 18.01 -0.21 -22.16
CA GLY A 331 18.54 0.49 -23.34
C GLY A 331 18.93 1.96 -23.14
N LYS A 332 18.49 2.60 -22.05
CA LYS A 332 18.86 3.98 -21.68
C LYS A 332 18.72 4.21 -20.17
N ASN A 333 19.28 5.32 -19.69
CA ASN A 333 19.12 5.73 -18.29
C ASN A 333 17.89 6.62 -18.14
N TYR A 334 17.15 6.43 -17.06
CA TYR A 334 16.05 7.30 -16.66
C TYR A 334 16.43 8.15 -15.44
N PRO A 335 15.83 9.35 -15.29
CA PRO A 335 16.03 10.18 -14.12
C PRO A 335 15.60 9.50 -12.80
N VAL A 336 16.25 9.84 -11.70
CA VAL A 336 15.94 9.28 -10.37
C VAL A 336 14.58 9.75 -9.86
N GLU A 337 13.65 8.84 -9.59
CA GLU A 337 12.30 9.19 -9.17
C GLU A 337 11.84 8.24 -8.05
N THR A 338 11.09 8.79 -7.09
CA THR A 338 10.54 8.03 -5.97
C THR A 338 9.07 8.37 -5.75
N PRO A 339 8.29 7.49 -5.11
CA PRO A 339 6.93 7.83 -4.71
C PRO A 339 6.93 9.06 -3.78
N ALA A 340 5.90 9.89 -3.91
CA ALA A 340 5.70 11.04 -3.03
C ALA A 340 5.50 10.57 -1.58
N ASP A 341 6.08 11.30 -0.63
CA ASP A 341 5.88 11.10 0.82
C ASP A 341 5.60 12.42 1.57
N SER A 342 5.73 13.54 0.88
CA SER A 342 5.42 14.88 1.38
C SER A 342 4.28 15.51 0.56
N ASP A 343 3.49 16.38 1.20
CA ASP A 343 2.36 17.06 0.57
C ASP A 343 2.25 18.51 1.07
N GLU A 344 2.08 19.44 0.14
CA GLU A 344 1.81 20.86 0.44
C GLU A 344 0.31 21.17 0.42
N PHE A 345 -0.55 20.20 0.06
CA PHE A 345 -2.00 20.36 -0.06
C PHE A 345 -2.46 21.56 -0.90
N ASN A 346 -1.64 21.97 -1.86
CA ASN A 346 -1.88 23.11 -2.75
C ASN A 346 -2.67 22.74 -4.02
N THR A 347 -3.22 21.52 -4.08
CA THR A 347 -4.01 21.05 -5.22
C THR A 347 -5.41 20.65 -4.79
N ARG A 348 -6.33 20.59 -5.75
CA ARG A 348 -7.71 20.13 -5.53
C ARG A 348 -7.80 18.61 -5.33
N GLN A 349 -6.73 17.88 -5.55
CA GLN A 349 -6.67 16.45 -5.36
C GLN A 349 -5.73 16.14 -4.19
N LEU A 350 -6.12 15.15 -3.39
CA LEU A 350 -5.25 14.63 -2.35
C LEU A 350 -4.11 13.87 -3.01
N GLY A 351 -2.87 14.02 -2.51
CA GLY A 351 -1.73 13.27 -3.02
C GLY A 351 -1.97 11.76 -2.97
N LEU A 352 -1.42 11.03 -3.95
CA LEU A 352 -1.61 9.58 -4.11
C LEU A 352 -0.92 8.74 -3.03
N GLN A 353 -0.15 9.34 -2.14
CA GLN A 353 0.49 8.67 -1.02
C GLN A 353 -0.45 8.45 0.17
N TRP A 354 -1.63 9.07 0.15
CA TRP A 354 -2.58 9.07 1.26
C TRP A 354 -3.65 7.99 1.12
N GLU A 355 -3.92 7.30 2.21
CA GLU A 355 -4.98 6.31 2.35
C GLU A 355 -5.82 6.58 3.59
N TRP A 356 -7.12 6.31 3.48
CA TRP A 356 -8.06 6.21 4.59
C TRP A 356 -8.13 4.77 5.11
N HIS A 357 -8.46 4.60 6.39
CA HIS A 357 -8.67 3.28 7.01
C HIS A 357 -10.05 2.66 6.74
N ALA A 358 -10.84 3.29 5.88
CA ALA A 358 -12.13 2.84 5.38
C ALA A 358 -12.41 3.53 4.04
N ASN A 359 -13.47 3.14 3.34
CA ASN A 359 -13.96 3.87 2.17
C ASN A 359 -14.23 5.33 2.54
N TYR A 360 -13.72 6.23 1.69
CA TYR A 360 -13.93 7.66 1.85
C TYR A 360 -15.42 7.99 1.86
N GLN A 361 -15.80 8.84 2.81
CA GLN A 361 -17.12 9.45 2.89
C GLN A 361 -16.91 10.96 2.89
N ASP A 362 -17.75 11.73 2.18
CA ASP A 362 -17.61 13.19 2.06
C ASP A 362 -17.42 13.90 3.41
N THR A 363 -18.02 13.33 4.45
CA THR A 363 -17.89 13.82 5.82
C THR A 363 -16.49 13.73 6.44
N PHE A 364 -15.53 13.07 5.81
CA PHE A 364 -14.18 12.91 6.35
C PHE A 364 -13.35 14.19 6.18
N GLY A 365 -13.40 14.83 5.02
CA GLY A 365 -12.53 15.97 4.75
C GLY A 365 -12.44 16.38 3.29
N TYR A 366 -11.82 17.54 3.03
CA TYR A 366 -11.68 18.11 1.69
C TYR A 366 -10.32 18.81 1.55
N THR A 367 -9.74 18.72 0.35
CA THR A 367 -8.68 19.63 -0.09
C THR A 367 -9.23 21.03 -0.35
N SER A 368 -8.35 22.04 -0.39
CA SER A 368 -8.73 23.44 -0.54
C SER A 368 -7.74 24.17 -1.45
N ASP A 369 -8.26 25.01 -2.35
CA ASP A 369 -7.45 25.96 -3.15
C ASP A 369 -6.71 26.99 -2.27
N LEU A 370 -6.98 27.01 -0.96
CA LEU A 370 -6.29 27.84 0.03
C LEU A 370 -5.01 27.19 0.58
N GLY A 371 -4.61 26.01 0.08
CA GLY A 371 -3.35 25.35 0.47
C GLY A 371 -3.46 24.55 1.78
N PHE A 372 -4.54 23.79 1.96
CA PHE A 372 -4.68 22.88 3.09
C PHE A 372 -5.63 21.73 2.78
N ILE A 373 -5.50 20.64 3.54
CA ILE A 373 -6.57 19.64 3.69
C ILE A 373 -7.29 19.85 5.03
N ARG A 374 -8.62 19.87 4.98
CA ARG A 374 -9.46 19.84 6.18
C ARG A 374 -9.90 18.42 6.47
N ILE A 375 -9.73 17.96 7.71
CA ILE A 375 -10.28 16.71 8.22
C ILE A 375 -11.29 17.04 9.31
N TYR A 376 -12.54 16.61 9.13
CA TYR A 376 -13.60 16.81 10.12
C TYR A 376 -13.56 15.76 11.21
N GLY A 377 -13.97 16.15 12.41
CA GLY A 377 -14.06 15.28 13.57
C GLY A 377 -15.02 14.13 13.34
N HIS A 378 -14.52 12.88 13.30
CA HIS A 378 -15.38 11.71 13.35
C HIS A 378 -16.04 11.61 14.71
N ILE A 379 -17.36 11.41 14.72
CA ILE A 379 -18.13 11.25 15.95
C ILE A 379 -17.87 9.83 16.45
N LEU A 380 -17.17 9.72 17.57
CA LEU A 380 -16.85 8.45 18.20
C LEU A 380 -18.12 7.73 18.65
N SER A 381 -18.05 6.41 18.74
CA SER A 381 -19.16 5.61 19.26
C SER A 381 -19.46 5.95 20.73
N GLU A 382 -20.70 5.74 21.16
CA GLU A 382 -21.11 5.99 22.55
C GLU A 382 -20.26 5.19 23.56
N ASN A 383 -19.86 3.97 23.16
CA ASN A 383 -19.02 3.08 23.95
C ASN A 383 -17.59 3.02 23.38
N PHE A 384 -17.07 4.15 22.92
CA PHE A 384 -15.73 4.26 22.35
C PHE A 384 -14.68 3.61 23.25
N VAL A 385 -13.83 2.78 22.64
CA VAL A 385 -12.74 2.08 23.33
C VAL A 385 -11.38 2.62 22.89
N ASN A 386 -11.12 2.63 21.58
CA ASN A 386 -9.84 2.96 21.00
C ASN A 386 -9.96 3.28 19.49
N PHE A 387 -8.90 3.81 18.88
CA PHE A 387 -8.91 4.28 17.49
C PHE A 387 -9.05 3.19 16.40
N TRP A 388 -9.16 1.91 16.74
CA TRP A 388 -9.42 0.88 15.74
C TRP A 388 -10.81 0.99 15.09
N GLU A 389 -11.76 1.70 15.72
CA GLU A 389 -13.08 2.00 15.14
C GLU A 389 -13.11 3.22 14.20
N VAL A 390 -12.06 4.05 14.20
CA VAL A 390 -12.09 5.37 13.56
C VAL A 390 -11.80 5.26 12.04
N PRO A 391 -12.74 5.65 11.16
CA PRO A 391 -12.59 5.46 9.71
C PRO A 391 -11.79 6.56 9.00
N ASN A 392 -11.86 7.80 9.50
CA ASN A 392 -11.29 8.99 8.86
C ASN A 392 -9.83 9.26 9.30
N LEU A 393 -9.04 8.21 9.50
CA LEU A 393 -7.60 8.36 9.69
C LEU A 393 -6.95 8.57 8.33
N LEU A 394 -6.34 9.72 8.10
CA LEU A 394 -5.64 10.05 6.86
C LEU A 394 -4.16 9.71 7.02
N LEU A 395 -3.70 8.61 6.44
CA LEU A 395 -2.42 8.01 6.77
C LEU A 395 -1.58 7.68 5.54
N GLN A 396 -0.26 7.65 5.71
CA GLN A 396 0.69 7.13 4.74
C GLN A 396 1.56 6.04 5.37
N LYS A 397 2.14 5.20 4.53
CA LYS A 397 3.08 4.14 4.92
C LYS A 397 4.36 4.73 5.54
N PHE A 398 5.07 3.96 6.35
CA PHE A 398 6.46 4.29 6.66
C PHE A 398 7.29 4.17 5.38
N MET A 399 8.07 5.20 5.05
CA MET A 399 8.78 5.30 3.76
C MET A 399 10.28 4.96 3.86
N ALA A 400 10.77 4.73 5.08
CA ALA A 400 12.14 4.33 5.39
C ALA A 400 12.24 3.75 6.80
N GLU A 401 13.39 3.18 7.16
CA GLU A 401 13.71 2.79 8.55
C GLU A 401 13.85 3.98 9.50
N GLU A 402 14.30 5.11 8.97
CA GLU A 402 14.59 6.32 9.72
C GLU A 402 14.08 7.52 8.92
N PHE A 403 13.20 8.31 9.52
CA PHE A 403 12.65 9.52 8.92
C PHE A 403 11.98 10.40 9.98
N THR A 404 11.71 11.65 9.62
CA THR A 404 10.95 12.60 10.43
C THR A 404 9.71 13.05 9.69
N ALA A 405 8.54 12.84 10.27
CA ALA A 405 7.28 13.41 9.80
C ALA A 405 6.95 14.68 10.58
N THR A 406 6.71 15.79 9.87
CA THR A 406 6.31 17.07 10.47
C THR A 406 5.07 17.61 9.76
N THR A 407 4.17 18.24 10.51
CA THR A 407 3.01 18.91 9.94
C THR A 407 2.71 20.21 10.69
N LYS A 408 2.10 21.16 9.99
CA LYS A 408 1.51 22.36 10.58
C LYS A 408 -0.01 22.24 10.55
N LEU A 409 -0.61 22.32 11.74
CA LEU A 409 -2.03 22.13 11.95
C LEU A 409 -2.67 23.39 12.52
N LYS A 410 -3.91 23.65 12.09
CA LYS A 410 -4.84 24.53 12.78
C LYS A 410 -6.00 23.69 13.28
N VAL A 411 -6.02 23.42 14.58
CA VAL A 411 -7.08 22.66 15.23
C VAL A 411 -8.21 23.61 15.59
N SER A 412 -9.43 23.28 15.17
CA SER A 412 -10.65 24.08 15.39
C SER A 412 -11.67 23.27 16.20
N ALA A 413 -12.09 23.83 17.33
CA ALA A 413 -12.99 23.16 18.26
C ALA A 413 -13.98 24.12 18.92
N LYS A 414 -15.24 23.73 18.95
CA LYS A 414 -16.34 24.41 19.63
C LYS A 414 -16.65 23.83 21.01
N MET A 415 -16.49 22.52 21.17
CA MET A 415 -16.92 21.77 22.35
C MET A 415 -15.74 21.00 22.96
N ASP A 416 -15.76 20.84 24.28
CA ASP A 416 -14.69 20.13 24.99
C ASP A 416 -14.57 18.68 24.54
N GLY A 417 -13.36 18.14 24.56
CA GLY A 417 -13.06 16.78 24.10
C GLY A 417 -12.95 16.62 22.58
N GLN A 418 -13.31 17.63 21.79
CA GLN A 418 -12.94 17.65 20.36
C GLN A 418 -11.43 17.74 20.23
N GLN A 419 -10.84 16.91 19.38
CA GLN A 419 -9.40 16.81 19.26
C GLN A 419 -8.95 16.48 17.84
N SER A 420 -7.71 16.83 17.54
CA SER A 420 -7.03 16.48 16.28
C SER A 420 -5.53 16.43 16.48
N GLY A 421 -4.81 15.76 15.57
CA GLY A 421 -3.37 15.66 15.73
C GLY A 421 -2.67 14.72 14.76
N LEU A 422 -1.50 14.25 15.21
CA LEU A 422 -0.56 13.41 14.47
C LEU A 422 -0.49 12.03 15.14
N ILE A 423 -0.67 10.96 14.37
CA ILE A 423 -0.72 9.57 14.85
C ILE A 423 0.29 8.68 14.12
N VAL A 424 0.89 7.76 14.87
CA VAL A 424 1.53 6.54 14.36
C VAL A 424 0.60 5.37 14.69
N MET A 425 0.05 4.74 13.65
CA MET A 425 -1.02 3.74 13.72
C MET A 425 -0.51 2.34 13.36
N GLY A 426 -0.94 1.35 14.15
CA GLY A 426 -0.67 -0.08 13.97
C GLY A 426 -1.54 -0.91 14.93
N TRP A 427 -1.13 -2.14 15.24
CA TRP A 427 -1.73 -2.92 16.35
C TRP A 427 -1.57 -2.20 17.68
N ASP A 428 -0.39 -1.62 17.88
CA ASP A 428 -0.16 -0.62 18.88
C ASP A 428 -0.17 0.74 18.17
N TYR A 429 -0.71 1.77 18.81
CA TYR A 429 -0.64 3.12 18.26
C TYR A 429 -0.30 4.15 19.32
N CYS A 430 0.23 5.27 18.85
CA CYS A 430 0.54 6.44 19.66
C CYS A 430 0.23 7.71 18.89
N TYR A 431 -0.40 8.68 19.54
CA TYR A 431 -0.66 9.98 18.94
C TYR A 431 -0.39 11.15 19.87
N LEU A 432 -0.04 12.29 19.26
CA LEU A 432 -0.16 13.60 19.91
C LEU A 432 -1.51 14.19 19.53
N GLY A 433 -2.37 14.42 20.52
CA GLY A 433 -3.68 15.02 20.36
C GLY A 433 -3.72 16.41 20.96
N VAL A 434 -4.35 17.35 20.25
CA VAL A 434 -4.63 18.71 20.72
C VAL A 434 -6.13 18.79 20.99
N GLU A 435 -6.51 18.67 22.26
CA GLU A 435 -7.90 18.56 22.70
C GLU A 435 -8.39 19.86 23.32
N LYS A 436 -9.62 20.27 23.02
CA LYS A 436 -10.22 21.44 23.68
C LYS A 436 -10.68 21.12 25.11
N GLU A 437 -10.37 22.01 26.05
CA GLU A 437 -10.86 21.99 27.43
C GLU A 437 -11.14 23.43 27.90
N GLY A 438 -12.41 23.81 28.06
CA GLY A 438 -12.78 25.17 28.43
C GLY A 438 -12.38 26.19 27.35
N ASP A 439 -11.59 27.20 27.71
CA ASP A 439 -11.10 28.25 26.80
C ASP A 439 -9.67 27.98 26.27
N LYS A 440 -9.13 26.80 26.56
CA LYS A 440 -7.76 26.39 26.22
C LYS A 440 -7.72 25.05 25.49
N PHE A 441 -6.52 24.67 25.06
CA PHE A 441 -6.22 23.38 24.46
C PHE A 441 -5.21 22.62 25.30
N ILE A 442 -5.34 21.30 25.28
CA ILE A 442 -4.52 20.36 26.01
C ILE A 442 -3.76 19.53 24.99
N LEU A 443 -2.43 19.61 25.04
CA LEU A 443 -1.59 18.68 24.32
C LEU A 443 -1.46 17.41 25.16
N LYS A 444 -1.89 16.29 24.60
CA LYS A 444 -1.81 14.96 25.21
C LYS A 444 -1.04 14.01 24.32
N GLN A 445 -0.36 13.06 24.94
CA GLN A 445 0.11 11.84 24.29
C GLN A 445 -0.81 10.71 24.70
N VAL A 446 -1.27 9.95 23.72
CA VAL A 446 -2.12 8.79 23.95
C VAL A 446 -1.44 7.58 23.37
N THR A 447 -1.43 6.49 24.13
CA THR A 447 -0.92 5.18 23.69
C THR A 447 -1.98 4.12 23.86
N CYS A 448 -1.99 3.16 22.96
CA CYS A 448 -2.79 1.95 23.07
C CYS A 448 -1.95 0.76 22.62
N LYS A 449 -1.95 -0.30 23.43
CA LYS A 449 -1.27 -1.56 23.17
C LYS A 449 -2.32 -2.61 22.84
N ASP A 450 -2.06 -3.45 21.85
CA ASP A 450 -2.97 -4.52 21.42
C ASP A 450 -4.41 -4.03 21.19
N ALA A 451 -4.56 -2.94 20.43
CA ALA A 451 -5.85 -2.26 20.26
C ALA A 451 -6.96 -3.17 19.69
N GLU A 452 -6.59 -4.19 18.90
CA GLU A 452 -7.50 -5.23 18.42
C GLU A 452 -8.23 -5.96 19.56
N GLN A 453 -7.58 -6.14 20.71
CA GLN A 453 -8.14 -6.80 21.89
C GLN A 453 -9.08 -5.88 22.69
N LYS A 454 -9.47 -4.74 22.12
CA LYS A 454 -10.34 -3.73 22.74
C LYS A 454 -9.77 -3.21 24.06
N ILE A 455 -8.45 -3.06 24.12
CA ILE A 455 -7.79 -2.42 25.25
C ILE A 455 -8.05 -0.90 25.19
N PRO A 456 -8.47 -0.27 26.30
CA PRO A 456 -8.65 1.19 26.35
C PRO A 456 -7.35 1.97 26.17
N GLU A 457 -7.48 3.21 25.71
CA GLU A 457 -6.37 4.16 25.61
C GLU A 457 -5.76 4.53 26.98
N THR A 458 -4.44 4.70 27.03
CA THR A 458 -3.73 5.35 28.15
C THR A 458 -3.40 6.78 27.76
N VAL A 459 -3.90 7.75 28.53
CA VAL A 459 -3.80 9.18 28.22
C VAL A 459 -2.82 9.87 29.17
N THR A 460 -1.82 10.54 28.61
CA THR A 460 -0.88 11.39 29.35
C THR A 460 -1.09 12.85 28.94
N ARG A 461 -1.49 13.70 29.89
CA ARG A 461 -1.55 15.15 29.70
C ARG A 461 -0.13 15.73 29.73
N LEU A 462 0.26 16.46 28.69
CA LEU A 462 1.63 16.93 28.52
C LEU A 462 1.80 18.43 28.70
N ALA A 463 0.89 19.23 28.15
CA ALA A 463 0.96 20.69 28.26
C ALA A 463 -0.41 21.35 28.10
N GLU A 464 -0.54 22.53 28.68
CA GLU A 464 -1.66 23.44 28.43
C GLU A 464 -1.23 24.50 27.42
N LEU A 465 -2.07 24.73 26.43
CA LEU A 465 -1.85 25.67 25.34
C LEU A 465 -3.02 26.65 25.34
N PRO A 466 -2.79 27.98 25.27
CA PRO A 466 -3.89 28.93 25.11
C PRO A 466 -4.65 28.66 23.80
N ALA A 467 -5.72 29.39 23.49
CA ALA A 467 -6.22 29.48 22.11
C ALA A 467 -5.36 30.44 21.28
N SER A 468 -5.13 30.17 19.98
CA SER A 468 -4.51 31.16 19.07
C SER A 468 -5.54 32.19 18.63
N ARG A 469 -6.78 31.75 18.42
CA ARG A 469 -7.92 32.58 18.05
C ARG A 469 -9.20 32.08 18.71
N LYS A 470 -10.14 32.99 18.91
CA LYS A 470 -11.49 32.72 19.39
C LYS A 470 -12.47 33.47 18.50
N TYR A 471 -13.46 32.76 17.97
CA TYR A 471 -14.58 33.33 17.23
C TYR A 471 -15.84 33.19 18.06
N GLU A 472 -16.41 34.31 18.47
CA GLU A 472 -17.67 34.35 19.26
C GLU A 472 -18.92 34.14 18.38
N ALA A 473 -18.77 34.20 17.06
CA ALA A 473 -19.89 34.06 16.12
C ALA A 473 -20.34 32.60 15.99
N GLY A 474 -21.67 32.38 16.03
CA GLY A 474 -22.30 31.07 15.92
C GLY A 474 -23.14 30.71 17.15
N LEU A 475 -23.68 29.48 17.18
CA LEU A 475 -24.40 28.95 18.35
C LEU A 475 -23.47 28.70 19.54
N PHE A 476 -22.20 28.34 19.25
CA PHE A 476 -21.15 28.10 20.23
C PHE A 476 -19.86 28.78 19.77
N PRO A 477 -19.05 29.36 20.69
CA PRO A 477 -17.77 29.95 20.33
C PRO A 477 -16.82 28.89 19.77
N ASN A 478 -16.14 29.22 18.67
CA ASN A 478 -15.13 28.37 18.06
C ASN A 478 -13.72 28.82 18.50
N TYR A 479 -12.92 27.88 18.99
CA TYR A 479 -11.55 28.11 19.41
C TYR A 479 -10.61 27.47 18.40
N GLU A 480 -9.52 28.15 18.08
CA GLU A 480 -8.50 27.63 17.19
C GLU A 480 -7.14 27.56 17.89
N ARG A 481 -6.32 26.62 17.44
CA ARG A 481 -4.92 26.48 17.85
C ARG A 481 -4.04 26.10 16.65
N ASP A 482 -3.24 27.07 16.23
CA ASP A 482 -2.12 26.86 15.30
C ASP A 482 -0.95 26.18 16.05
N ILE A 483 -0.45 25.06 15.54
CA ILE A 483 0.59 24.23 16.16
C ILE A 483 1.33 23.39 15.10
N TYR A 484 2.59 23.10 15.36
CA TYR A 484 3.39 22.16 14.58
C TYR A 484 3.58 20.88 15.39
N LEU A 485 3.26 19.74 14.80
CA LEU A 485 3.48 18.43 15.40
C LEU A 485 4.54 17.68 14.60
N ARG A 486 5.38 16.90 15.29
CA ARG A 486 6.45 16.14 14.67
C ARG A 486 6.63 14.79 15.37
N VAL A 487 6.92 13.77 14.58
CA VAL A 487 7.42 12.49 15.06
C VAL A 487 8.70 12.15 14.30
N LYS A 488 9.77 11.82 15.02
CA LYS A 488 11.01 11.26 14.48
C LYS A 488 10.99 9.76 14.71
N ILE A 489 11.13 8.98 13.65
CA ILE A 489 11.21 7.53 13.66
C ILE A 489 12.70 7.18 13.55
N GLU A 490 13.22 6.49 14.54
CA GLU A 490 14.56 5.91 14.53
C GLU A 490 14.50 4.42 14.22
N LYS A 491 15.66 3.85 13.87
CA LYS A 491 15.79 2.43 13.54
C LYS A 491 15.19 1.55 14.64
N GLY A 492 14.41 0.55 14.21
CA GLY A 492 13.60 -0.30 15.09
C GLY A 492 12.22 0.28 15.38
N GLY A 493 11.77 1.29 14.62
CA GLY A 493 10.44 1.89 14.76
C GLY A 493 10.26 2.72 16.02
N ILE A 494 11.34 3.25 16.61
CA ILE A 494 11.26 4.03 17.85
C ILE A 494 10.83 5.46 17.51
N CYS A 495 9.66 5.84 17.99
CA CYS A 495 9.02 7.11 17.71
C CYS A 495 9.26 8.11 18.84
N HIS A 496 9.87 9.25 18.51
CA HIS A 496 10.07 10.39 19.40
C HIS A 496 9.20 11.56 18.97
N PHE A 497 8.43 12.12 19.91
CA PHE A 497 7.44 13.15 19.62
C PHE A 497 7.91 14.55 20.00
N TYR A 498 7.53 15.52 19.18
CA TYR A 498 7.88 16.92 19.36
C TYR A 498 6.69 17.82 18.98
N TYR A 499 6.66 19.01 19.56
CA TYR A 499 5.76 20.08 19.12
C TYR A 499 6.49 21.42 19.01
N SER A 500 5.92 22.34 18.25
CA SER A 500 6.35 23.74 18.18
C SER A 500 5.15 24.68 18.05
N LEU A 501 5.28 25.89 18.59
CA LEU A 501 4.31 26.97 18.43
C LEU A 501 4.75 28.04 17.42
N ASP A 502 6.02 28.01 16.98
CA ASP A 502 6.60 28.99 16.07
C ASP A 502 7.15 28.36 14.78
N GLY A 503 7.12 27.03 14.66
CA GLY A 503 7.65 26.28 13.52
C GLY A 503 9.18 26.28 13.43
N LYS A 504 9.88 26.83 14.43
CA LYS A 504 11.33 26.99 14.45
C LYS A 504 11.96 26.18 15.57
N LYS A 505 11.42 26.31 16.79
CA LYS A 505 11.92 25.61 17.98
C LYS A 505 10.99 24.46 18.32
N TYR A 506 11.46 23.23 18.08
CA TYR A 506 10.75 22.02 18.42
C TYR A 506 11.17 21.53 19.81
N LYS A 507 10.18 21.28 20.68
CA LYS A 507 10.38 20.75 22.03
C LYS A 507 10.03 19.26 22.02
N ALA A 508 10.96 18.42 22.48
CA ALA A 508 10.66 17.02 22.75
C ALA A 508 9.58 16.92 23.83
N ILE A 509 8.66 15.97 23.68
CA ILE A 509 7.54 15.83 24.60
C ILE A 509 7.08 14.38 24.69
N GLY A 510 6.56 14.00 25.86
CA GLY A 510 6.08 12.65 26.12
C GLY A 510 7.20 11.61 26.20
N MET A 511 6.78 10.34 26.20
CA MET A 511 7.68 9.19 26.23
C MET A 511 7.88 8.62 24.81
N PRO A 512 9.05 8.00 24.52
CA PRO A 512 9.23 7.25 23.28
C PRO A 512 8.20 6.13 23.15
N PHE A 513 7.82 5.80 21.90
CA PHE A 513 6.90 4.72 21.58
C PHE A 513 7.52 3.83 20.49
N THR A 514 7.56 2.52 20.69
CA THR A 514 7.97 1.59 19.63
C THR A 514 6.76 1.22 18.79
N ALA A 515 6.80 1.57 17.50
CA ALA A 515 5.79 1.22 16.53
C ALA A 515 5.70 -0.29 16.34
N ARG A 516 4.48 -0.77 16.15
CA ARG A 516 4.18 -2.15 15.79
C ARG A 516 3.38 -2.13 14.49
N GLN A 517 3.58 -3.14 13.66
CA GLN A 517 2.81 -3.32 12.43
C GLN A 517 1.30 -3.34 12.68
N GLY A 518 0.52 -2.95 11.69
CA GLY A 518 -0.91 -3.21 11.66
C GLY A 518 -1.21 -4.67 11.30
N LYS A 519 -2.50 -4.99 11.18
CA LYS A 519 -2.92 -6.34 10.80
C LYS A 519 -2.72 -6.56 9.31
N TRP A 520 -1.68 -7.33 8.95
CA TRP A 520 -1.20 -7.59 7.59
C TRP A 520 -0.63 -6.38 6.83
N ILE A 521 -0.47 -5.24 7.51
CA ILE A 521 0.11 -4.01 6.97
C ILE A 521 1.21 -3.49 7.89
N GLY A 522 2.11 -2.67 7.38
CA GLY A 522 3.06 -1.90 8.17
C GLY A 522 2.39 -0.87 9.08
N ALA A 523 3.17 -0.26 9.96
CA ALA A 523 2.76 0.93 10.67
C ALA A 523 2.60 2.10 9.67
N LYS A 524 1.65 2.98 9.97
CA LYS A 524 1.38 4.18 9.17
C LYS A 524 1.47 5.42 10.02
N VAL A 525 1.76 6.56 9.41
CA VAL A 525 1.80 7.87 10.06
C VAL A 525 0.86 8.84 9.36
N GLY A 526 0.22 9.73 10.11
CA GLY A 526 -0.60 10.78 9.50
C GLY A 526 -1.50 11.47 10.49
N LEU A 527 -2.69 11.85 10.04
CA LEU A 527 -3.53 12.84 10.69
C LEU A 527 -4.89 12.27 11.09
N PHE A 528 -5.47 12.83 12.13
CA PHE A 528 -6.82 12.50 12.56
C PHE A 528 -7.57 13.71 13.12
N SER A 529 -8.90 13.60 13.12
CA SER A 529 -9.79 14.49 13.86
C SER A 529 -10.96 13.68 14.41
N THR A 530 -11.26 13.83 15.71
CA THR A 530 -12.34 13.11 16.39
C THR A 530 -13.17 14.04 17.28
N THR A 531 -14.39 13.60 17.57
CA THR A 531 -15.39 14.32 18.35
C THR A 531 -16.11 13.31 19.24
N PRO A 532 -16.28 13.59 20.55
CA PRO A 532 -17.04 12.71 21.44
C PRO A 532 -18.47 12.49 20.96
N TYR A 533 -19.05 11.36 21.31
CA TYR A 533 -20.44 11.03 20.99
C TYR A 533 -21.41 12.16 21.38
N GLY A 534 -22.39 12.43 20.51
CA GLY A 534 -23.44 13.42 20.74
C GLY A 534 -23.02 14.90 20.64
N LYS A 535 -21.77 15.21 20.26
CA LYS A 535 -21.30 16.60 20.09
C LYS A 535 -21.29 17.03 18.62
N GLU A 536 -21.37 18.35 18.39
CA GLU A 536 -21.03 18.93 17.08
C GLU A 536 -19.58 18.60 16.71
N ARG A 537 -19.24 18.61 15.42
CA ARG A 537 -17.89 18.28 14.95
C ARG A 537 -16.93 19.46 15.08
N GLY A 538 -15.72 19.17 15.56
CA GLY A 538 -14.52 19.99 15.31
C GLY A 538 -13.89 19.63 13.96
N TRP A 539 -12.74 20.23 13.65
CA TRP A 539 -11.92 19.83 12.49
C TRP A 539 -10.47 20.27 12.67
N VAL A 540 -9.61 19.79 11.78
CA VAL A 540 -8.24 20.29 11.62
C VAL A 540 -7.99 20.68 10.17
N ASP A 541 -7.32 21.82 9.98
CA ASP A 541 -6.73 22.18 8.69
C ASP A 541 -5.23 21.88 8.77
N ALA A 542 -4.74 21.02 7.89
CA ALA A 542 -3.32 20.74 7.73
C ALA A 542 -2.77 21.52 6.53
N ASP A 543 -1.83 22.42 6.81
CA ASP A 543 -1.20 23.31 5.82
C ASP A 543 -0.26 22.51 4.91
N TRP A 544 0.48 21.57 5.50
CA TRP A 544 1.42 20.68 4.80
C TRP A 544 1.79 19.50 5.70
N PHE A 545 2.34 18.46 5.08
CA PHE A 545 2.92 17.30 5.73
C PHE A 545 4.26 16.97 5.06
N HIS A 546 5.35 17.03 5.79
CA HIS A 546 6.70 16.83 5.26
C HIS A 546 7.36 15.60 5.85
N ILE A 547 8.02 14.84 4.98
CA ILE A 547 8.91 13.75 5.33
C ILE A 547 10.34 14.18 5.00
N ASP A 548 11.19 14.16 6.03
CA ASP A 548 12.63 14.43 5.95
C ASP A 548 13.42 13.27 6.58
N LYS A 549 14.75 13.28 6.44
CA LYS A 549 15.65 12.30 7.07
C LYS A 549 15.90 12.61 8.55
#